data_AF-B8LBI0-F1
#
_entry.id   AF-B8LBI0-F1
#
_cell.length_a   1.000
_cell.length_b   1.000
_cell.length_c   1.000
_cell.angle_alpha   90.00
_cell.angle_beta   90.00
_cell.angle_gamma   90.00
#
_symmetry.space_group_name_H-M   'P 1'
#
loop_
_entity.id
_entity.type
_entity.pdbx_description
1 polymer ?
#
loop_
_entity_poly.entity_id
_entity_poly.type
_entity_poly.pdbx_seq_one_letter_code
_entity_poly.pdbx_strand_id
1 'polypeptide(L)'
;MHHQNYVATQTDKSKTILDVRLSIGLTNDALFLIDGFQFQLCNTQAEGSSHISLPGVNGPRPHLSSGAHHINHGKDGSFIDMNGLQNVQLKDGVWEMIWRDNRPAGLIVCGFNLERSASRNDVTLDCGNVYMTFPVWSKTGLMENQYLKMVAQREYEAFEAKRNSHLELMKNTQNILTKALHFRNAAAATEEMDNTGLHLMTNVPSKHDVLEIGEGLQLVKTGTVWSRNGSFSDNNHQLLGIAMLLSK
;
A
#
# COMPACT_ATOMS: atom_id res chain seq x y z
N MET A 1 25.47 1.35 10.61
CA MET A 1 25.40 0.60 9.34
C MET A 1 24.99 1.56 8.25
N HIS A 2 25.94 1.97 7.41
CA HIS A 2 25.63 2.75 6.22
C HIS A 2 24.74 1.90 5.31
N HIS A 3 23.53 2.38 5.00
CA HIS A 3 22.80 1.91 3.82
C HIS A 3 23.64 2.32 2.60
N GLN A 4 24.66 1.52 2.29
CA GLN A 4 25.36 1.57 1.03
C GLN A 4 24.31 1.39 -0.04
N ASN A 5 24.00 2.49 -0.74
CA ASN A 5 23.70 2.53 -2.15
C ASN A 5 23.26 1.16 -2.71
N TYR A 6 22.01 0.78 -2.45
CA TYR A 6 21.30 -0.18 -3.31
C TYR A 6 21.04 0.55 -4.63
N VAL A 7 22.12 0.89 -5.33
CA VAL A 7 22.10 1.18 -6.75
C VAL A 7 21.87 -0.19 -7.35
N ALA A 8 20.62 -0.44 -7.74
CA ALA A 8 20.24 -1.66 -8.45
C ALA A 8 21.26 -1.87 -9.57
N THR A 9 22.18 -2.82 -9.35
CA THR A 9 23.16 -3.22 -10.35
C THR A 9 22.37 -3.67 -11.56
N GLN A 10 22.66 -3.06 -12.71
CA GLN A 10 21.99 -3.29 -13.98
C GLN A 10 22.25 -4.72 -14.48
N THR A 11 21.56 -5.70 -13.89
CA THR A 11 21.36 -7.01 -14.50
C THR A 11 20.11 -6.95 -15.37
N ASP A 12 20.21 -7.62 -16.52
CA ASP A 12 19.34 -7.47 -17.68
C ASP A 12 17.85 -7.54 -17.31
N LYS A 13 17.15 -6.44 -17.61
CA LYS A 13 15.87 -6.03 -17.04
C LYS A 13 14.77 -7.06 -17.29
N SER A 14 14.34 -7.78 -16.25
CA SER A 14 12.98 -8.31 -16.25
C SER A 14 12.04 -7.11 -16.37
N LYS A 15 11.43 -6.97 -17.56
CA LYS A 15 10.39 -5.97 -17.81
C LYS A 15 9.16 -6.37 -17.02
N THR A 16 9.09 -6.02 -15.75
CA THR A 16 7.92 -6.31 -14.93
C THR A 16 6.77 -5.44 -15.40
N ILE A 17 5.79 -6.08 -16.05
CA ILE A 17 4.53 -5.45 -16.44
C ILE A 17 3.60 -5.53 -15.24
N LEU A 18 3.09 -4.38 -14.81
CA LEU A 18 2.09 -4.27 -13.76
C LEU A 18 0.71 -4.23 -14.44
N ASP A 19 -0.14 -5.18 -14.09
CA ASP A 19 -1.56 -5.20 -14.49
C ASP A 19 -2.38 -4.67 -13.33
N VAL A 20 -3.07 -3.54 -13.51
CA VAL A 20 -3.66 -2.76 -12.43
C VAL A 20 -5.16 -2.56 -12.64
N ARG A 21 -5.90 -2.87 -11.57
CA ARG A 21 -7.30 -2.52 -11.39
C ARG A 21 -7.41 -1.32 -10.46
N LEU A 22 -8.20 -0.32 -10.83
CA LEU A 22 -8.57 0.78 -9.97
C LEU A 22 -9.98 0.57 -9.42
N SER A 23 -10.17 0.89 -8.15
CA SER A 23 -11.46 0.83 -7.45
C SER A 23 -11.70 2.18 -6.78
N ILE A 24 -12.50 3.04 -7.42
CA ILE A 24 -12.78 4.41 -7.01
C ILE A 24 -14.13 4.48 -6.28
N GLY A 25 -14.23 5.34 -5.26
CA GLY A 25 -15.48 5.59 -4.52
C GLY A 25 -15.59 4.85 -3.18
N LEU A 26 -14.52 4.79 -2.39
CA LEU A 26 -14.49 4.03 -1.12
C LEU A 26 -15.52 4.45 -0.06
N THR A 27 -16.01 5.69 -0.13
CA THR A 27 -16.96 6.25 0.85
C THR A 27 -18.42 6.09 0.45
N ASN A 28 -18.68 5.73 -0.80
CA ASN A 28 -20.03 5.70 -1.35
C ASN A 28 -20.47 4.24 -1.54
N ASP A 29 -21.78 3.99 -1.49
CA ASP A 29 -22.34 2.66 -1.81
C ASP A 29 -22.10 2.24 -3.27
N ALA A 30 -21.71 3.20 -4.12
CA ALA A 30 -21.36 2.97 -5.51
C ALA A 30 -19.85 2.78 -5.68
N LEU A 31 -19.45 1.71 -6.37
CA LEU A 31 -18.06 1.40 -6.71
C LEU A 31 -17.79 1.61 -8.21
N PHE A 32 -16.76 2.38 -8.54
CA PHE A 32 -16.30 2.56 -9.92
C PHE A 32 -15.01 1.78 -10.16
N LEU A 33 -15.17 0.63 -10.84
CA LEU A 33 -14.05 -0.24 -11.24
C LEU A 33 -13.55 0.11 -12.65
N ILE A 34 -12.23 0.31 -12.77
CA ILE A 34 -11.53 0.46 -14.05
C ILE A 34 -10.48 -0.63 -14.14
N ASP A 35 -10.58 -1.44 -15.20
CA ASP A 35 -9.81 -2.67 -15.38
C ASP A 35 -8.81 -2.57 -16.54
N GLY A 36 -7.71 -3.32 -16.40
CA GLY A 36 -6.83 -3.64 -17.52
C GLY A 36 -5.77 -2.60 -17.85
N PHE A 37 -5.47 -1.67 -16.93
CA PHE A 37 -4.28 -0.85 -17.07
C PHE A 37 -3.05 -1.75 -17.05
N GLN A 38 -2.19 -1.64 -18.06
CA GLN A 38 -0.90 -2.30 -18.07
C GLN A 38 0.20 -1.29 -18.29
N PHE A 39 1.17 -1.27 -17.38
CA PHE A 39 2.32 -0.39 -17.52
C PHE A 39 3.60 -1.02 -16.96
N GLN A 40 4.73 -0.55 -17.47
CA GLN A 40 6.05 -1.08 -17.15
C GLN A 40 6.90 0.01 -16.49
N LEU A 41 7.42 -0.28 -15.30
CA LEU A 41 8.37 0.58 -14.60
C LEU A 41 9.71 0.55 -15.34
N CYS A 42 10.16 1.68 -15.88
CA CYS A 42 11.44 1.79 -16.59
C CYS A 42 12.47 2.48 -15.70
N ASN A 43 13.74 2.08 -15.81
CA ASN A 43 14.84 2.71 -15.04
C ASN A 43 15.36 4.00 -15.70
N THR A 44 14.82 4.39 -16.86
CA THR A 44 15.22 5.64 -17.54
C THR A 44 14.68 6.82 -16.74
N GLN A 45 15.55 7.73 -16.32
CA GLN A 45 15.14 8.95 -15.62
C GLN A 45 14.22 9.78 -16.53
N ALA A 46 13.24 10.43 -15.92
CA ALA A 46 12.38 11.37 -16.62
C ALA A 46 13.15 12.67 -16.88
N GLU A 47 13.42 12.97 -18.14
CA GLU A 47 14.08 14.21 -18.55
C GLU A 47 13.04 15.30 -18.89
N GLY A 48 13.37 16.56 -18.57
CA GLY A 48 12.54 17.72 -18.91
C GLY A 48 11.47 18.07 -17.86
N SER A 49 10.79 19.20 -18.07
CA SER A 49 9.81 19.77 -17.14
C SER A 49 8.36 19.34 -17.40
N SER A 50 8.11 18.49 -18.40
CA SER A 50 6.75 18.12 -18.84
C SER A 50 6.12 16.98 -18.05
N HIS A 51 6.82 16.41 -17.07
CA HIS A 51 6.28 15.32 -16.26
C HIS A 51 5.60 15.84 -15.00
N ILE A 52 4.69 15.01 -14.47
CA ILE A 52 3.99 15.29 -13.23
C ILE A 52 4.96 15.31 -12.06
N SER A 53 4.83 16.31 -11.18
CA SER A 53 5.61 16.36 -9.95
C SER A 53 5.30 15.17 -9.04
N LEU A 54 6.33 14.57 -8.45
CA LEU A 54 6.25 13.40 -7.59
C LEU A 54 6.62 13.76 -6.13
N PRO A 55 5.94 13.17 -5.12
CA PRO A 55 6.04 13.59 -3.72
C PRO A 55 7.41 13.44 -3.06
N GLY A 56 8.27 12.55 -3.54
CA GLY A 56 9.60 12.28 -3.00
C GLY A 56 10.59 13.30 -3.53
N VAL A 57 10.86 13.27 -4.83
CA VAL A 57 11.85 14.15 -5.49
C VAL A 57 11.47 15.63 -5.41
N ASN A 58 10.17 15.96 -5.38
CA ASN A 58 9.68 17.34 -5.21
C ASN A 58 9.19 17.63 -3.78
N GLY A 59 9.44 16.71 -2.84
CA GLY A 59 8.99 16.83 -1.45
C GLY A 59 10.05 17.37 -0.48
N PRO A 60 9.76 17.29 0.83
CA PRO A 60 10.66 17.81 1.88
C PRO A 60 11.91 16.95 2.10
N ARG A 61 11.93 15.69 1.64
CA ARG A 61 13.06 14.75 1.79
C ARG A 61 13.47 14.10 0.47
N PRO A 62 13.98 14.88 -0.50
CA PRO A 62 14.28 14.38 -1.84
C PRO A 62 15.41 13.33 -1.85
N HIS A 63 16.30 13.34 -0.85
CA HIS A 63 17.38 12.36 -0.72
C HIS A 63 16.90 10.93 -0.42
N LEU A 64 15.63 10.73 -0.07
CA LEU A 64 15.01 9.42 0.13
C LEU A 64 14.32 8.88 -1.13
N SER A 65 14.23 9.70 -2.17
CA SER A 65 13.65 9.32 -3.46
C SER A 65 14.73 8.77 -4.41
N SER A 66 14.34 7.84 -5.27
CA SER A 66 15.13 7.40 -6.42
C SER A 66 15.20 8.44 -7.55
N GLY A 67 14.40 9.51 -7.47
CA GLY A 67 14.15 10.42 -8.58
C GLY A 67 13.00 9.94 -9.47
N ALA A 68 12.54 10.81 -10.37
CA ALA A 68 11.49 10.51 -11.32
C ALA A 68 12.02 9.64 -12.47
N HIS A 69 11.30 8.57 -12.78
CA HIS A 69 11.57 7.64 -13.87
C HIS A 69 10.37 7.48 -14.77
N HIS A 70 10.58 7.19 -16.05
CA HIS A 70 9.49 6.99 -16.99
C HIS A 70 8.72 5.68 -16.74
N ILE A 71 7.43 5.72 -17.03
CA ILE A 71 6.57 4.55 -17.15
C ILE A 71 6.28 4.32 -18.64
N ASN A 72 6.51 3.10 -19.12
CA ASN A 72 6.05 2.70 -20.45
C ASN A 72 4.61 2.18 -20.36
N HIS A 73 3.72 2.83 -21.09
CA HIS A 73 2.31 2.43 -21.20
C HIS A 73 2.17 1.22 -22.11
N GLY A 74 1.53 0.18 -21.61
CA GLY A 74 1.23 -1.05 -22.35
C GLY A 74 -0.21 -1.12 -22.82
N LYS A 75 -1.17 -0.88 -21.91
CA LYS A 75 -2.60 -0.93 -22.20
C LYS A 75 -3.37 0.08 -21.34
N ASP A 76 -4.32 0.76 -21.98
CA ASP A 76 -5.28 1.65 -21.31
C ASP A 76 -6.29 0.85 -20.48
N GLY A 77 -6.82 1.49 -19.44
CA GLY A 77 -7.88 0.94 -18.62
C GLY A 77 -9.22 1.03 -19.33
N SER A 78 -10.19 0.24 -18.89
CA SER A 78 -11.54 0.26 -19.44
C SER A 78 -12.58 -0.07 -18.38
N PHE A 79 -13.81 0.38 -18.62
CA PHE A 79 -14.98 0.07 -17.81
C PHE A 79 -16.22 -0.02 -18.70
N ILE A 80 -17.31 -0.58 -18.17
CA ILE A 80 -18.58 -0.70 -18.89
C ILE A 80 -19.60 0.25 -18.27
N ASP A 81 -20.20 1.11 -19.07
CA ASP A 81 -21.32 1.99 -18.72
C ASP A 81 -22.58 1.66 -19.56
N MET A 82 -23.61 2.51 -19.49
CA MET A 82 -24.84 2.34 -20.27
C MET A 82 -24.62 2.50 -21.79
N ASN A 83 -23.52 3.14 -22.20
CA ASN A 83 -23.15 3.35 -23.61
C ASN A 83 -22.19 2.26 -24.13
N GLY A 84 -21.80 1.30 -23.29
CA GLY A 84 -20.93 0.18 -23.63
C GLY A 84 -19.54 0.27 -23.00
N LEU A 85 -18.53 -0.23 -23.72
CA LEU A 85 -17.15 -0.23 -23.25
C LEU A 85 -16.54 1.17 -23.40
N GLN A 86 -16.14 1.76 -22.29
CA GLN A 86 -15.43 3.03 -22.22
C GLN A 86 -13.96 2.78 -21.91
N ASN A 87 -13.06 3.56 -22.54
CA ASN A 87 -11.63 3.50 -22.30
C ASN A 87 -11.17 4.71 -21.47
N VAL A 88 -10.21 4.47 -20.59
CA VAL A 88 -9.58 5.47 -19.71
C VAL A 88 -8.10 5.49 -19.99
N GLN A 89 -7.62 6.61 -20.52
CA GLN A 89 -6.22 6.78 -20.89
C GLN A 89 -5.45 7.54 -19.80
N LEU A 90 -4.31 6.99 -19.41
CA LEU A 90 -3.34 7.65 -18.52
C LEU A 90 -2.13 8.08 -19.35
N LYS A 91 -1.74 9.35 -19.25
CA LYS A 91 -0.61 9.93 -19.98
C LYS A 91 0.51 10.34 -19.05
N ASP A 92 1.66 10.64 -19.63
CA ASP A 92 2.83 11.21 -18.95
C ASP A 92 3.23 10.45 -17.68
N GLY A 93 3.21 9.12 -17.79
CA GLY A 93 3.43 8.22 -16.67
C GLY A 93 4.85 8.35 -16.16
N VAL A 94 4.99 8.67 -14.87
CA VAL A 94 6.27 8.69 -14.16
C VAL A 94 6.15 7.97 -12.83
N TRP A 95 7.25 7.41 -12.35
CA TRP A 95 7.31 6.77 -11.05
C TRP A 95 8.57 7.14 -10.29
N GLU A 96 8.51 6.97 -8.98
CA GLU A 96 9.67 7.01 -8.10
C GLU A 96 9.49 5.98 -6.98
N MET A 97 10.60 5.62 -6.35
CA MET A 97 10.62 4.86 -5.10
C MET A 97 11.10 5.76 -3.97
N ILE A 98 10.34 5.80 -2.88
CA ILE A 98 10.62 6.61 -1.69
C ILE A 98 10.87 5.67 -0.52
N TRP A 99 12.09 5.68 0.01
CA TRP A 99 12.43 4.90 1.19
C TRP A 99 12.08 5.63 2.48
N ARG A 100 11.81 4.87 3.54
CA ARG A 100 11.74 5.40 4.90
C ARG A 100 13.12 5.32 5.55
N ASP A 101 13.50 6.36 6.27
CA ASP A 101 14.79 6.43 6.97
C ASP A 101 15.02 5.19 7.84
N ASN A 102 16.09 4.45 7.54
CA ASN A 102 16.53 3.26 8.28
C ASN A 102 15.45 2.17 8.42
N ARG A 103 14.57 2.02 7.43
CA ARG A 103 13.54 0.98 7.43
C ARG A 103 13.63 0.11 6.16
N PRO A 104 13.28 -1.18 6.26
CA PRO A 104 13.24 -2.08 5.11
C PRO A 104 12.04 -1.86 4.18
N ALA A 105 11.21 -0.85 4.46
CA ALA A 105 9.97 -0.55 3.77
C ALA A 105 10.00 0.85 3.16
N GLY A 106 9.40 0.99 1.99
CA GLY A 106 9.25 2.22 1.26
C GLY A 106 7.90 2.27 0.54
N LEU A 107 7.79 3.18 -0.42
CA LEU A 107 6.66 3.34 -1.31
C LEU A 107 7.15 3.43 -2.75
N ILE A 108 6.46 2.76 -3.66
CA ILE A 108 6.52 3.10 -5.08
C ILE A 108 5.33 4.03 -5.35
N VAL A 109 5.61 5.17 -5.95
CA VAL A 109 4.62 6.16 -6.35
C VAL A 109 4.62 6.25 -7.86
N CYS A 110 3.47 6.06 -8.49
CA CYS A 110 3.28 6.23 -9.92
C CYS A 110 2.31 7.39 -10.15
N GLY A 111 2.73 8.43 -10.89
CA GLY A 111 1.91 9.58 -11.26
C GLY A 111 1.55 9.57 -12.74
N PHE A 112 0.32 9.98 -13.05
CA PHE A 112 -0.23 9.99 -14.41
C PHE A 112 -1.15 11.18 -14.63
N ASN A 113 -1.22 11.66 -15.87
CA ASN A 113 -2.16 12.68 -16.29
C ASN A 113 -3.40 12.01 -16.89
N LEU A 114 -4.56 12.29 -16.33
CA LEU A 114 -5.84 11.89 -16.88
C LEU A 114 -6.44 13.06 -17.66
N GLU A 115 -6.51 12.94 -18.99
CA GLU A 115 -6.98 14.06 -19.84
C GLU A 115 -8.48 14.34 -19.72
N ARG A 116 -9.28 13.30 -19.48
CA ARG A 116 -10.75 13.39 -19.45
C ARG A 116 -11.26 12.69 -18.21
N SER A 117 -12.19 13.33 -17.51
CA SER A 117 -12.85 12.70 -16.38
C SER A 117 -13.59 11.45 -16.83
N ALA A 118 -13.59 10.43 -15.99
CA ALA A 118 -14.36 9.20 -16.20
C ALA A 118 -15.37 9.07 -15.06
N SER A 119 -16.62 8.77 -15.38
CA SER A 119 -17.68 8.66 -14.37
C SER A 119 -18.51 7.41 -14.60
N ARG A 120 -18.92 6.77 -13.50
CA ARG A 120 -19.89 5.68 -13.52
C ARG A 120 -20.80 5.80 -12.30
N ASN A 121 -22.11 5.83 -12.55
CA ASN A 121 -23.11 6.16 -11.53
C ASN A 121 -22.78 7.53 -10.90
N ASP A 122 -22.70 7.61 -9.57
CA ASP A 122 -22.42 8.83 -8.81
C ASP A 122 -20.93 9.00 -8.45
N VAL A 123 -20.04 8.20 -9.04
CA VAL A 123 -18.59 8.24 -8.78
C VAL A 123 -17.87 8.78 -10.01
N THR A 124 -17.09 9.84 -9.80
CA THR A 124 -16.28 10.47 -10.84
C THR A 124 -14.80 10.40 -10.47
N LEU A 125 -13.99 9.98 -11.44
CA LEU A 125 -12.55 10.16 -11.45
C LEU A 125 -12.25 11.40 -12.28
N ASP A 126 -11.96 12.52 -11.61
CA ASP A 126 -11.73 13.80 -12.26
C ASP A 126 -10.45 13.81 -13.09
N CYS A 127 -10.45 14.55 -14.20
CA CYS A 127 -9.26 14.82 -14.99
C CYS A 127 -8.17 15.55 -14.16
N GLY A 128 -6.92 15.40 -14.57
CA GLY A 128 -5.75 15.96 -13.88
C GLY A 128 -4.77 14.90 -13.41
N ASN A 129 -4.05 15.20 -12.33
CA ASN A 129 -2.98 14.33 -11.84
C ASN A 129 -3.55 13.26 -10.91
N VAL A 130 -3.36 12.01 -11.32
CA VAL A 130 -3.74 10.81 -10.57
C VAL A 130 -2.48 10.07 -10.14
N TYR A 131 -2.43 9.69 -8.88
CA TYR A 131 -1.30 9.01 -8.28
C TYR A 131 -1.75 7.66 -7.73
N MET A 132 -0.90 6.65 -7.95
CA MET A 132 -1.02 5.33 -7.35
C MET A 132 0.17 5.11 -6.42
N THR A 133 -0.08 4.58 -5.22
CA THR A 133 1.00 4.27 -4.29
C THR A 133 0.92 2.84 -3.80
N PHE A 134 2.05 2.13 -3.88
CA PHE A 134 2.17 0.74 -3.47
C PHE A 134 3.30 0.61 -2.44
N PRO A 135 3.05 0.01 -1.26
CA PRO A 135 4.11 -0.31 -0.33
C PRO A 135 5.13 -1.26 -0.95
N VAL A 136 6.41 -0.97 -0.78
CA VAL A 136 7.52 -1.83 -1.22
C VAL A 136 8.37 -2.24 -0.03
N TRP A 137 8.90 -3.45 -0.06
CA TRP A 137 9.76 -4.00 0.96
C TRP A 137 11.02 -4.61 0.35
N SER A 138 12.13 -4.53 1.07
CA SER A 138 13.24 -5.44 0.83
C SER A 138 12.83 -6.87 1.20
N LYS A 139 13.27 -7.85 0.41
CA LYS A 139 12.95 -9.28 0.61
C LYS A 139 13.38 -9.79 1.98
N THR A 140 14.58 -9.43 2.42
CA THR A 140 15.12 -9.79 3.73
C THR A 140 14.33 -9.14 4.86
N GLY A 141 14.07 -7.85 4.76
CA GLY A 141 13.33 -7.12 5.77
C GLY A 141 11.87 -7.52 5.88
N LEU A 142 11.21 -7.88 4.76
CA LEU A 142 9.84 -8.42 4.82
C LEU A 142 9.82 -9.75 5.55
N MET A 143 10.72 -10.67 5.20
CA MET A 143 10.81 -11.99 5.81
C MET A 143 11.03 -11.90 7.34
N GLU A 144 11.92 -11.01 7.78
CA GLU A 144 12.16 -10.77 9.21
C GLU A 144 10.90 -10.23 9.91
N ASN A 145 10.23 -9.23 9.32
CA ASN A 145 9.01 -8.65 9.91
C ASN A 145 7.83 -9.64 9.89
N GLN A 146 7.73 -10.51 8.89
CA GLN A 146 6.74 -11.59 8.86
C GLN A 146 6.98 -12.61 9.98
N TYR A 147 8.24 -12.96 10.22
CA TYR A 147 8.60 -13.83 11.35
C TYR A 147 8.24 -13.19 12.69
N LEU A 148 8.60 -11.93 12.90
CA LEU A 148 8.25 -11.19 14.12
C LEU A 148 6.73 -11.11 14.32
N LYS A 149 5.97 -10.84 13.25
CA LYS A 149 4.50 -10.83 13.27
C LYS A 149 3.93 -12.18 13.66
N MET A 150 4.48 -13.29 13.15
CA MET A 150 4.05 -14.64 13.50
C MET A 150 4.31 -14.94 14.99
N VAL A 151 5.46 -14.53 15.54
CA VAL A 151 5.78 -14.69 16.96
C VAL A 151 4.80 -13.88 17.83
N ALA A 152 4.64 -12.59 17.53
CA ALA A 152 3.71 -11.71 18.25
C ALA A 152 2.25 -12.21 18.17
N GLN A 153 1.82 -12.73 17.01
CA GLN A 153 0.49 -13.32 16.82
C GLN A 153 0.27 -14.54 17.73
N ARG A 154 1.26 -15.44 17.83
CA ARG A 154 1.17 -16.62 18.70
C ARG A 154 1.08 -16.24 20.17
N GLU A 155 1.87 -15.27 20.60
CA GLU A 155 1.83 -14.76 21.98
C GLU A 155 0.47 -14.11 22.28
N TYR A 156 -0.03 -13.29 21.35
CA TYR A 156 -1.34 -12.67 21.45
C TYR A 156 -2.46 -13.71 21.60
N GLU A 157 -2.47 -14.76 20.78
CA GLU A 157 -3.45 -15.85 20.86
C GLU A 157 -3.38 -16.61 22.19
N ALA A 158 -2.18 -16.80 22.74
CA ALA A 158 -2.01 -17.42 24.05
C ALA A 158 -2.61 -16.55 25.17
N PHE A 159 -2.37 -15.24 25.14
CA PHE A 159 -2.95 -14.30 26.10
C PHE A 159 -4.47 -14.14 25.91
N GLU A 160 -4.97 -14.18 24.68
CA GLU A 160 -6.39 -14.20 24.39
C GLU A 160 -7.07 -15.45 24.97
N ALA A 161 -6.47 -16.64 24.81
CA ALA A 161 -6.97 -17.86 25.40
C ALA A 161 -6.99 -17.79 26.94
N LYS A 162 -5.94 -17.24 27.55
CA LYS A 162 -5.85 -17.00 29.02
C LYS A 162 -6.94 -16.03 29.50
N ARG A 163 -7.16 -14.92 28.78
CA ARG A 163 -8.25 -13.95 29.05
C ARG A 163 -9.60 -14.66 29.02
N ASN A 164 -9.89 -15.38 27.93
CA ASN A 164 -11.17 -16.06 27.74
C ASN A 164 -11.41 -17.13 28.83
N SER A 165 -10.37 -17.89 29.19
CA SER A 165 -10.43 -18.87 30.30
C SER A 165 -10.81 -18.20 31.63
N HIS A 166 -10.20 -17.07 31.98
CA HIS A 166 -10.52 -16.34 33.20
C HIS A 166 -11.93 -15.73 33.19
N LEU A 167 -12.40 -15.24 32.04
CA LEU A 167 -13.78 -14.76 31.90
C LEU A 167 -14.81 -15.88 32.11
N GLU A 168 -14.53 -17.09 31.64
CA GLU A 168 -15.40 -18.25 31.89
C GLU A 168 -15.38 -18.67 33.37
N LEU A 169 -14.21 -18.68 34.01
CA LEU A 169 -14.11 -18.93 35.46
C LEU A 169 -14.88 -17.88 36.27
N MET A 170 -14.82 -16.61 35.87
CA MET A 170 -15.57 -15.52 36.51
C MET A 170 -17.09 -15.71 36.40
N LYS A 171 -17.60 -16.18 35.25
CA LYS A 171 -19.04 -16.47 35.05
C LYS A 171 -19.53 -17.58 35.97
N ASN A 172 -18.74 -18.65 36.10
CA ASN A 172 -19.13 -19.87 36.81
C ASN A 172 -18.89 -19.84 38.33
N THR A 173 -18.01 -18.97 38.81
CA THR A 173 -17.69 -18.87 40.25
C THR A 173 -18.78 -18.11 41.00
N GLN A 174 -19.21 -18.55 42.19
CA GLN A 174 -20.19 -17.81 43.01
C GLN A 174 -19.54 -16.79 43.95
N ASN A 175 -18.36 -17.09 44.48
CA ASN A 175 -17.65 -16.23 45.43
C ASN A 175 -17.18 -14.91 44.77
N ILE A 176 -17.59 -13.77 45.34
CA ILE A 176 -17.32 -12.44 44.80
C ILE A 176 -15.82 -12.10 44.77
N LEU A 177 -15.06 -12.48 45.79
CA LEU A 177 -13.61 -12.22 45.84
C LEU A 177 -12.87 -13.02 44.76
N THR A 178 -13.25 -14.28 44.58
CA THR A 178 -12.70 -15.13 43.53
C THR A 178 -13.09 -14.63 42.13
N LYS A 179 -14.32 -14.12 41.94
CA LYS A 179 -14.71 -13.42 40.71
C LYS A 179 -13.82 -12.22 40.43
N ALA A 180 -13.59 -11.37 41.43
CA ALA A 180 -12.74 -10.19 41.29
C ALA A 180 -11.29 -10.57 40.92
N LEU A 181 -10.77 -11.67 41.48
CA LEU A 181 -9.46 -12.23 41.09
C LEU A 181 -9.45 -12.69 39.63
N HIS A 182 -10.46 -13.44 39.18
CA HIS A 182 -10.56 -13.86 37.78
C HIS A 182 -10.67 -12.67 36.83
N PHE A 183 -11.46 -11.66 37.18
CA PHE A 183 -11.54 -10.42 36.42
C PHE A 183 -10.18 -9.72 36.31
N ARG A 184 -9.46 -9.56 37.42
CA ARG A 184 -8.11 -8.98 37.43
C ARG A 184 -7.16 -9.73 36.52
N ASN A 185 -7.18 -11.06 36.54
CA ASN A 185 -6.31 -11.87 35.68
C ASN A 185 -6.69 -11.76 34.19
N ALA A 186 -7.98 -11.64 33.88
CA ALA A 186 -8.44 -11.36 32.52
C ALA A 186 -7.99 -9.97 32.03
N ALA A 187 -8.05 -8.96 32.90
CA ALA A 187 -7.53 -7.62 32.60
C ALA A 187 -6.00 -7.64 32.37
N ALA A 188 -5.24 -8.31 33.25
CA ALA A 188 -3.80 -8.48 33.08
C ALA A 188 -3.43 -9.18 31.76
N ALA A 189 -4.17 -10.23 31.38
CA ALA A 189 -3.98 -10.88 30.08
C ALA A 189 -4.28 -9.93 28.90
N THR A 190 -5.23 -9.00 29.06
CA THR A 190 -5.52 -7.98 28.04
C THR A 190 -4.37 -6.99 27.89
N GLU A 191 -3.76 -6.55 29.00
CA GLU A 191 -2.53 -5.72 28.95
C GLU A 191 -1.37 -6.48 28.29
N GLU A 192 -1.22 -7.78 28.59
CA GLU A 192 -0.23 -8.65 27.93
C GLU A 192 -0.47 -8.74 26.41
N MET A 193 -1.74 -8.81 25.95
CA MET A 193 -2.09 -8.77 24.53
C MET A 193 -1.62 -7.48 23.85
N ASP A 194 -1.86 -6.32 24.47
CA ASP A 194 -1.44 -5.03 23.92
C ASP A 194 0.09 -4.90 23.86
N ASN A 195 0.78 -5.44 24.87
CA ASN A 195 2.24 -5.45 24.97
C ASN A 195 2.93 -6.31 23.90
N THR A 196 2.23 -7.24 23.23
CA THR A 196 2.80 -7.98 22.09
C THR A 196 3.17 -7.08 20.91
N GLY A 197 2.60 -5.88 20.83
CA GLY A 197 2.84 -4.95 19.72
C GLY A 197 2.27 -5.42 18.38
N LEU A 198 1.42 -6.44 18.36
CA LEU A 198 0.83 -7.00 17.13
C LEU A 198 0.08 -5.93 16.30
N HIS A 199 -0.58 -4.99 16.97
CA HIS A 199 -1.30 -3.89 16.32
C HIS A 199 -0.39 -2.96 15.48
N LEU A 200 0.90 -2.88 15.84
CA LEU A 200 1.91 -2.12 15.07
C LEU A 200 2.34 -2.85 13.79
N MET A 201 2.07 -4.15 13.69
CA MET A 201 2.45 -5.02 12.57
C MET A 201 1.29 -5.29 11.59
N THR A 202 0.19 -4.55 11.72
CA THR A 202 -0.98 -4.64 10.83
C THR A 202 -0.61 -4.44 9.36
N ASN A 203 0.34 -3.55 9.08
CA ASN A 203 0.82 -3.23 7.73
C ASN A 203 1.85 -4.20 7.15
N VAL A 204 2.26 -5.25 7.89
CA VAL A 204 3.17 -6.28 7.35
C VAL A 204 2.35 -7.23 6.46
N PRO A 205 2.57 -7.25 5.14
CA PRO A 205 1.80 -8.06 4.20
C PRO A 205 2.14 -9.55 4.35
N SER A 206 1.21 -10.43 3.97
CA SER A 206 1.51 -11.86 3.87
C SER A 206 2.30 -12.18 2.60
N LYS A 207 2.83 -13.40 2.48
CA LYS A 207 3.55 -13.84 1.28
C LYS A 207 2.68 -13.82 0.02
N HIS A 208 1.36 -13.99 0.15
CA HIS A 208 0.43 -14.00 -0.98
C HIS A 208 0.03 -12.59 -1.45
N ASP A 209 0.24 -11.59 -0.60
CA ASP A 209 -0.11 -10.18 -0.85
C ASP A 209 1.02 -9.42 -1.55
N VAL A 210 2.13 -10.07 -1.88
CA VAL A 210 3.30 -9.44 -2.48
C VAL A 210 3.66 -10.03 -3.85
N LEU A 211 4.31 -9.21 -4.67
CA LEU A 211 4.86 -9.52 -5.99
C LEU A 211 6.35 -9.16 -6.00
N GLU A 212 7.21 -10.03 -6.52
CA GLU A 212 8.65 -9.74 -6.67
C GLU A 212 8.87 -8.78 -7.84
N ILE A 213 9.55 -7.66 -7.60
CA ILE A 213 9.81 -6.61 -8.58
C ILE A 213 11.32 -6.37 -8.71
N GLY A 214 11.99 -7.22 -9.48
CA GLY A 214 13.44 -7.19 -9.62
C GLY A 214 14.17 -7.85 -8.45
N GLU A 215 15.48 -7.62 -8.35
CA GLU A 215 16.32 -8.34 -7.39
C GLU A 215 16.11 -7.83 -5.95
N GLY A 216 15.46 -8.67 -5.13
CA GLY A 216 15.36 -8.45 -3.69
C GLY A 216 14.32 -7.43 -3.25
N LEU A 217 13.42 -7.00 -4.14
CA LEU A 217 12.31 -6.10 -3.82
C LEU A 217 10.95 -6.81 -3.96
N GLN A 218 10.05 -6.53 -3.03
CA GLN A 218 8.70 -7.09 -2.98
C GLN A 218 7.69 -5.96 -2.88
N LEU A 219 6.81 -5.87 -3.86
CA LEU A 219 5.74 -4.88 -3.96
C LEU A 219 4.44 -5.46 -3.40
N VAL A 220 3.75 -4.72 -2.54
CA VAL A 220 2.42 -5.10 -2.06
C VAL A 220 1.41 -4.93 -3.18
N LYS A 221 0.57 -5.95 -3.40
CA LYS A 221 -0.44 -5.97 -4.47
C LYS A 221 -1.51 -4.91 -4.30
N THR A 222 -1.79 -4.51 -3.06
CA THR A 222 -2.78 -3.48 -2.74
C THR A 222 -2.09 -2.15 -2.49
N GLY A 223 -2.56 -1.12 -3.19
CA GLY A 223 -2.12 0.26 -3.07
C GLY A 223 -3.31 1.22 -2.96
N THR A 224 -3.02 2.51 -2.92
CA THR A 224 -4.05 3.57 -2.89
C THR A 224 -4.01 4.39 -4.17
N VAL A 225 -5.17 4.95 -4.53
CA VAL A 225 -5.33 5.93 -5.62
C VAL A 225 -5.73 7.25 -5.00
N TRP A 226 -5.01 8.31 -5.34
CA TRP A 226 -5.31 9.67 -4.88
C TRP A 226 -5.06 10.69 -5.99
N SER A 227 -5.78 11.80 -5.95
CA SER A 227 -5.55 12.94 -6.85
C SER A 227 -4.99 14.12 -6.08
N ARG A 228 -4.41 15.04 -6.84
CA ARG A 228 -3.88 16.28 -6.30
C ARG A 228 -4.02 17.41 -7.30
N ASN A 229 -4.55 18.53 -6.81
CA ASN A 229 -4.54 19.81 -7.51
C ASN A 229 -3.52 20.74 -6.83
N GLY A 230 -2.53 21.25 -7.57
CA GLY A 230 -1.55 22.21 -7.07
C GLY A 230 -0.22 21.61 -6.55
N SER A 231 0.48 22.35 -5.68
CA SER A 231 1.86 22.05 -5.21
C SER A 231 1.89 21.10 -4.03
N PHE A 232 2.95 20.27 -3.87
CA PHE A 232 3.20 19.34 -2.74
C PHE A 232 3.08 19.92 -1.33
N SER A 233 3.23 21.23 -1.20
CA SER A 233 3.07 21.96 0.06
C SER A 233 1.62 22.17 0.49
N ASP A 234 0.66 22.07 -0.45
CA ASP A 234 -0.76 22.29 -0.18
C ASP A 234 -1.42 21.00 0.34
N ASN A 235 -2.26 21.07 1.37
CA ASN A 235 -2.94 19.89 1.93
C ASN A 235 -4.13 19.39 1.07
N ASN A 236 -4.15 19.69 -0.22
CA ASN A 236 -5.23 19.37 -1.15
C ASN A 236 -5.03 18.01 -1.85
N HIS A 237 -4.77 16.96 -1.07
CA HIS A 237 -4.75 15.60 -1.57
C HIS A 237 -6.08 14.91 -1.25
N GLN A 238 -6.65 14.23 -2.25
CA GLN A 238 -7.91 13.51 -2.09
C GLN A 238 -7.69 12.02 -2.31
N LEU A 239 -7.99 11.20 -1.29
CA LEU A 239 -8.03 9.75 -1.46
C LEU A 239 -9.25 9.38 -2.29
N LEU A 240 -9.01 8.77 -3.45
CA LEU A 240 -10.05 8.41 -4.41
C LEU A 240 -10.44 6.93 -4.30
N GLY A 241 -9.48 6.06 -4.01
CA GLY A 241 -9.66 4.64 -4.23
C GLY A 241 -8.50 3.73 -3.81
N ILE A 242 -8.63 2.48 -4.21
CA ILE A 242 -7.64 1.41 -4.07
C ILE A 242 -7.13 1.03 -5.46
N ALA A 243 -5.82 0.81 -5.57
CA ALA A 243 -5.21 0.20 -6.75
C ALA A 243 -4.82 -1.24 -6.40
N MET A 244 -5.12 -2.19 -7.28
CA MET A 244 -4.82 -3.61 -7.07
C MET A 244 -4.02 -4.16 -8.23
N LEU A 245 -2.86 -4.75 -7.94
CA LEU A 245 -2.04 -5.49 -8.89
C LEU A 245 -2.65 -6.88 -9.09
N LEU A 246 -2.99 -7.19 -10.33
CA LEU A 246 -3.51 -8.49 -10.72
C LEU A 246 -2.33 -9.42 -11.04
N SER A 247 -2.19 -10.51 -10.28
CA SER A 247 -1.27 -11.59 -10.64
C SER A 247 -1.90 -12.42 -11.75
N LYS A 248 -1.22 -12.51 -12.89
CA LYS A 248 -1.55 -13.47 -13.94
C LYS A 248 -1.24 -14.89 -13.51
#